data_AF-A0A4S4BQP8-F1
#
_entry.id   AF-A0A4S4BQP8-F1
#
_cell.length_a   1.000
_cell.length_b   1.000
_cell.length_c   1.000
_cell.angle_alpha   90.00
_cell.angle_beta   90.00
_cell.angle_gamma   90.00
#
_symmetry.space_group_name_H-M   'P 1'
#
loop_
_entity.id
_entity.type
_entity.pdbx_description
1 polymer ?
#
loop_
_entity_poly.entity_id
_entity_poly.type
_entity_poly.pdbx_seq_one_letter_code
_entity_poly.pdbx_strand_id
1 'polypeptide(L)'
;MHFKLKDSNGNIISPFLNEDHKPVVKLNGKEYEILEPSYDDYNAERMMAELIADFDADPEVRQMIAESEQAIEKGHVYTTEQVIEMIKNGEI
;
A
#
# COMPACT_ATOMS: atom_id res chain seq x y z
N MET A 1 -11.95 5.83 -3.85
CA MET A 1 -11.83 5.71 -2.37
C MET A 1 -12.33 4.33 -1.95
N HIS A 2 -11.51 3.50 -1.28
CA HIS A 2 -11.74 2.04 -1.18
C HIS A 2 -12.10 1.51 0.23
N PHE A 3 -12.48 2.36 1.18
CA PHE A 3 -12.92 1.90 2.51
C PHE A 3 -14.35 2.34 2.84
N LYS A 4 -14.99 1.60 3.74
CA LYS A 4 -16.28 1.92 4.36
C LYS A 4 -16.18 1.63 5.86
N LEU A 5 -16.90 2.40 6.67
CA LEU A 5 -16.98 2.15 8.11
C LEU A 5 -18.27 1.38 8.42
N LYS A 6 -18.23 0.52 9.43
CA LYS A 6 -19.41 -0.14 9.99
C LYS A 6 -19.46 0.19 11.47
N ASP A 7 -20.56 0.78 11.93
CA ASP A 7 -20.74 1.07 13.35
C ASP A 7 -21.10 -0.20 14.16
N SER A 8 -21.16 -0.08 15.49
CA SER A 8 -21.52 -1.19 16.38
C SER A 8 -22.96 -1.68 16.21
N ASN A 9 -23.83 -0.89 15.60
CA ASN A 9 -25.22 -1.25 15.29
C ASN A 9 -25.34 -1.93 13.91
N GLY A 10 -24.24 -2.00 13.16
CA GLY A 10 -24.17 -2.60 11.84
C GLY A 10 -24.47 -1.65 10.67
N ASN A 11 -24.64 -0.36 10.92
CA ASN A 11 -24.86 0.64 9.87
C ASN A 11 -23.57 0.86 9.08
N ILE A 12 -23.68 0.90 7.76
CA ILE A 12 -22.55 1.18 6.87
C ILE A 12 -22.48 2.68 6.57
N ILE A 13 -21.33 3.27 6.86
CA ILE A 13 -21.04 4.68 6.64
C ILE A 13 -20.02 4.75 5.50
N SER A 14 -20.45 5.32 4.37
CA SER A 14 -19.62 5.43 3.17
C SER A 14 -19.00 6.82 3.08
N PRO A 15 -17.71 6.92 2.70
CA PRO A 15 -17.08 8.21 2.45
C PRO A 15 -17.63 8.86 1.17
N PHE A 16 -17.55 10.18 1.08
CA PHE A 16 -17.95 10.98 -0.08
C PHE A 16 -17.02 12.18 -0.26
N LEU A 17 -17.10 12.85 -1.42
CA LEU A 17 -16.40 14.12 -1.66
C LEU A 17 -17.31 15.28 -1.23
N ASN A 18 -16.83 16.17 -0.39
CA ASN A 18 -17.54 17.39 -0.03
C ASN A 18 -17.46 18.46 -1.15
N GLU A 19 -18.02 19.65 -0.91
CA GLU A 19 -18.02 20.76 -1.88
C GLU A 19 -16.61 21.20 -2.28
N ASP A 20 -15.63 21.09 -1.37
CA ASP A 20 -14.21 21.39 -1.61
C ASP A 20 -13.46 20.24 -2.31
N HIS A 21 -14.16 19.21 -2.78
CA HIS A 21 -13.59 17.98 -3.35
C HIS A 21 -12.64 17.25 -2.40
N LYS A 22 -12.81 17.45 -1.09
CA LYS A 22 -12.08 16.72 -0.06
C LYS A 22 -12.83 15.45 0.31
N PRO A 23 -12.13 14.33 0.52
CA PRO A 23 -12.76 13.12 1.00
C PRO A 23 -13.15 13.25 2.47
N VAL A 24 -14.41 13.00 2.77
CA VAL A 24 -14.96 13.10 4.13
C VAL A 24 -15.83 11.91 4.49
N VAL A 25 -16.03 11.73 5.80
CA VAL A 25 -17.06 10.87 6.37
C VAL A 25 -17.94 11.67 7.32
N LYS A 26 -19.26 11.39 7.33
CA LYS A 26 -20.22 12.06 8.21
C LYS A 26 -20.63 11.14 9.35
N LEU A 27 -20.31 11.54 10.58
CA LEU A 27 -20.62 10.81 11.81
C LEU A 27 -21.43 11.72 12.73
N ASN A 28 -22.60 11.27 13.19
CA ASN A 28 -23.49 12.05 14.07
C ASN A 28 -23.77 13.48 13.58
N GLY A 29 -23.91 13.66 12.26
CA GLY A 29 -24.16 14.97 11.64
C GLY A 29 -22.93 15.86 11.48
N LYS A 30 -21.77 15.46 12.01
CA LYS A 30 -20.49 16.17 11.87
C LYS A 30 -19.64 15.53 10.77
N GLU A 31 -18.96 16.37 9.99
CA GLU A 31 -18.06 15.93 8.93
C GLU A 31 -16.62 15.84 9.45
N TYR A 32 -15.92 14.79 9.00
CA TYR A 32 -14.54 14.50 9.33
C TYR A 32 -13.78 14.28 8.02
N GLU A 33 -12.69 15.03 7.83
CA GLU A 33 -11.80 14.88 6.67
C GLU A 33 -11.00 13.59 6.82
N ILE A 34 -10.90 12.84 5.73
CA ILE A 34 -10.09 11.64 5.63
C ILE A 34 -8.71 12.10 5.17
N LEU A 35 -7.77 12.10 6.10
CA LEU A 35 -6.37 12.38 5.79
C LEU A 35 -5.70 11.09 5.30
N GLU A 36 -4.98 11.18 4.19
CA GLU A 36 -3.97 10.19 3.89
C GLU A 36 -2.85 10.31 4.93
N PRO A 37 -2.30 9.20 5.44
CA PRO A 37 -1.16 9.26 6.34
C PRO A 37 -0.02 9.99 5.62
N SER A 38 0.39 11.16 6.13
CA SER A 38 1.51 11.91 5.56
C SER A 38 2.81 11.48 6.24
N TYR A 39 3.88 11.32 5.46
CA TYR A 39 5.19 10.86 5.95
C TYR A 39 5.81 11.74 7.06
N ASP A 40 5.32 12.96 7.27
CA ASP A 40 5.80 13.91 8.30
C ASP A 40 5.03 13.83 9.63
N ASP A 41 3.99 13.00 9.73
CA ASP A 41 3.28 12.77 10.99
C ASP A 41 4.04 11.72 11.83
N TYR A 42 4.26 11.96 13.12
CA TYR A 42 4.94 11.02 14.04
C TYR A 42 4.24 9.64 14.07
N ASN A 43 2.97 9.59 13.64
CA ASN A 43 2.22 8.35 13.46
C ASN A 43 2.52 7.60 12.15
N ALA A 44 3.04 8.26 11.13
CA ALA A 44 3.38 7.64 9.84
C ALA A 44 4.65 6.79 9.92
N GLU A 45 5.66 7.21 10.69
CA GLU A 45 6.82 6.35 10.98
C GLU A 45 6.39 5.06 11.68
N ARG A 46 5.44 5.17 12.63
CA ARG A 46 4.90 4.02 13.36
C ARG A 46 4.07 3.11 12.46
N MET A 47 3.19 3.68 11.63
CA MET A 47 2.41 2.91 10.64
C MET A 47 3.32 2.24 9.60
N MET A 48 4.38 2.90 9.16
CA MET A 48 5.36 2.33 8.24
C MET A 48 6.13 1.19 8.90
N ALA A 49 6.51 1.32 10.17
CA ALA A 49 7.17 0.24 10.91
C ALA A 49 6.25 -0.97 11.09
N GLU A 50 4.97 -0.76 11.39
CA GLU A 50 3.95 -1.83 11.45
C GLU A 50 3.78 -2.51 10.08
N LEU A 51 3.72 -1.74 9.00
CA LEU A 51 3.61 -2.28 7.63
C LEU A 51 4.85 -3.08 7.20
N ILE A 52 6.05 -2.59 7.52
CA ILE A 52 7.31 -3.30 7.26
C ILE A 52 7.34 -4.61 8.05
N ALA A 53 6.90 -4.59 9.33
CA ALA A 53 6.83 -5.80 10.14
C ALA A 53 5.87 -6.84 9.56
N ASP A 54 4.75 -6.42 8.96
CA ASP A 54 3.82 -7.31 8.26
C ASP A 54 4.47 -7.95 7.02
N PHE A 55 5.20 -7.16 6.21
CA PHE A 55 5.96 -7.70 5.07
C PHE A 55 7.08 -8.65 5.50
N ASP A 56 7.80 -8.32 6.57
CA ASP A 56 8.86 -9.16 7.13
C ASP A 56 8.32 -10.44 7.77
N ALA A 57 7.04 -10.49 8.14
CA ALA A 57 6.39 -11.68 8.67
C ALA A 57 5.96 -12.66 7.56
N ASP A 58 5.78 -12.19 6.33
CA ASP A 58 5.33 -13.01 5.20
C ASP A 58 6.49 -13.86 4.63
N PRO A 59 6.42 -15.20 4.71
CA PRO A 59 7.48 -16.07 4.24
C PRO A 59 7.72 -16.01 2.72
N GLU A 60 6.68 -15.73 1.92
CA GLU A 60 6.79 -15.62 0.47
C GLU A 60 7.54 -14.34 0.09
N VAL A 61 7.18 -13.23 0.73
CA VAL A 61 7.88 -11.94 0.56
C VAL A 61 9.34 -12.06 0.97
N ARG A 62 9.63 -12.67 2.12
CA ARG A 62 11.01 -12.90 2.57
C ARG A 62 11.81 -13.73 1.58
N GLN A 63 11.19 -14.77 1.00
CA GLN A 63 11.85 -15.60 0.01
C GLN A 63 12.15 -14.80 -1.26
N MET A 64 11.19 -14.04 -1.77
CA MET A 64 11.36 -13.19 -2.95
C MET A 64 12.47 -12.14 -2.74
N ILE A 65 12.54 -11.53 -1.56
CA ILE A 65 13.61 -10.59 -1.21
C ILE A 65 14.96 -11.29 -1.22
N ALA A 66 15.09 -12.44 -0.57
CA ALA A 66 16.35 -13.19 -0.50
C ALA A 66 16.84 -13.65 -1.89
N GLU A 67 15.93 -14.10 -2.75
CA GLU A 67 16.24 -14.46 -4.14
C GLU A 67 16.71 -13.23 -4.95
N SER A 68 16.05 -12.09 -4.74
CA SER A 68 16.41 -10.82 -5.38
C SER A 68 17.78 -10.33 -4.95
N GLU A 69 18.09 -10.37 -3.65
CA GLU A 69 19.41 -10.00 -3.11
C GLU A 69 20.52 -10.87 -3.72
N GLN A 70 20.32 -12.19 -3.76
CA GLN A 70 21.29 -13.09 -4.38
C GLN A 70 21.45 -12.85 -5.88
N ALA A 71 20.37 -12.51 -6.60
CA ALA A 71 20.44 -12.17 -8.01
C ALA A 71 21.28 -10.91 -8.22
N ILE A 72 21.06 -9.87 -7.40
CA ILE A 72 21.82 -8.62 -7.44
C ILE A 72 23.31 -8.86 -7.15
N GLU A 73 23.63 -9.60 -6.09
CA GLU A 73 25.03 -9.93 -5.74
C GLU A 73 25.75 -10.68 -6.86
N LYS A 74 25.03 -11.56 -7.56
CA LYS A 74 25.57 -12.33 -8.69
C LYS A 74 25.51 -11.56 -10.01
N GLY A 75 25.07 -10.29 -10.01
CA GLY A 75 24.94 -9.46 -11.21
C GLY A 75 23.81 -9.86 -12.17
N HIS A 76 22.87 -10.69 -11.72
CA HIS A 76 21.67 -11.10 -12.48
C HIS A 76 20.59 -10.01 -12.36
N VAL A 77 20.92 -8.83 -12.88
CA VAL A 77 20.02 -7.67 -12.95
C VAL A 77 19.72 -7.36 -14.40
N TYR A 78 18.45 -7.08 -14.67
CA TYR A 78 17.98 -6.78 -16.02
C TYR A 78 17.43 -5.36 -16.05
N THR A 79 17.73 -4.62 -17.11
CA THR A 79 17.04 -3.37 -17.39
C THR A 79 15.62 -3.67 -17.88
N THR A 80 14.74 -2.69 -17.79
CA THR A 80 13.36 -2.80 -18.31
C THR A 80 13.35 -3.22 -19.79
N GLU A 81 14.27 -2.70 -20.59
CA GLU A 81 14.40 -3.05 -22.02
C GLU A 81 14.76 -4.51 -22.22
N GLN A 82 15.72 -5.02 -21.43
CA GLN A 82 16.13 -6.43 -21.47
C GLN A 82 14.98 -7.34 -21.05
N VAL A 83 14.23 -7.00 -20.00
CA VAL A 83 13.04 -7.77 -19.58
C VAL A 83 11.99 -7.80 -20.69
N ILE A 84 11.73 -6.68 -21.36
CA ILE A 84 10.80 -6.61 -22.50
C ILE A 84 11.25 -7.53 -23.64
N GLU A 85 12.54 -7.58 -23.94
CA GLU A 85 13.09 -8.49 -24.96
C GLU A 85 12.97 -9.96 -24.57
N MET A 86 13.28 -10.32 -23.32
CA MET A 86 13.14 -11.69 -22.81
C MET A 86 11.69 -12.19 -22.90
N ILE A 87 10.72 -11.33 -22.57
CA ILE A 87 9.29 -11.64 -22.72
C ILE A 87 8.92 -11.85 -24.19
N LYS A 88 9.39 -10.98 -25.09
CA LYS A 88 9.14 -11.12 -26.54
C LYS A 88 9.73 -12.43 -27.10
N ASN A 89 10.85 -12.87 -26.53
CA ASN A 89 11.55 -14.08 -26.92
C ASN A 89 11.01 -15.35 -26.22
N GLY A 90 10.11 -15.22 -25.24
CA GLY A 90 9.54 -16.34 -24.48
C GLY A 90 10.52 -16.99 -23.51
N GLU A 91 11.53 -16.24 -23.06
CA GLU A 91 12.54 -16.69 -22.11
C GLU A 91 12.04 -16.60 -20.66
N ILE A 92 11.01 -15.78 -20.43
CA ILE A 92 10.26 -15.59 -19.18
C ILE A 92 8.78 -15.30 -19.48
#